data_AF-D3V4E9-F1
#
_entry.id   AF-D3V4E9-F1
#
_cell.length_a   1.000
_cell.length_b   1.000
_cell.length_c   1.000
_cell.angle_alpha   90.00
_cell.angle_beta   90.00
_cell.angle_gamma   90.00
#
_symmetry.space_group_name_H-M   'P 1'
#
loop_
_entity.id
_entity.type
_entity.pdbx_description
1 polymer ?
#
loop_
_entity_poly.entity_id
_entity_poly.type
_entity_poly.pdbx_seq_one_letter_code
_entity_poly.pdbx_strand_id
1 'polypeptide(L)'
;MPLTQRVHLIDIYPDAHMYISSTFHDGYVINEFTIACHGLAVFDGRPEGLAINGQLWTYDIVTSYIQSNTTVETLHRIHLLACNSANYDIASLAAKVSARIRNTEVKGYIGSVYINFRHNDIYQYYLNNGSNRVSVERYLEQIGNSRVHTNNVPNYYCIVFKNGIMERQDYL
;
A
#
# COMPACT_ATOMS: atom_id res chain seq x y z
N MET A 1 22.87 4.01 13.39
CA MET A 1 22.99 2.64 12.83
C MET A 1 22.21 2.58 11.53
N PRO A 2 22.60 1.75 10.53
CA PRO A 2 21.81 1.64 9.31
C PRO A 2 20.40 1.15 9.66
N LEU A 3 19.38 1.85 9.16
CA LEU A 3 17.99 1.39 9.17
C LEU A 3 17.96 -0.02 8.60
N THR A 4 17.64 -1.00 9.45
CA THR A 4 17.42 -2.37 8.98
C THR A 4 15.93 -2.47 8.69
N GLN A 5 15.58 -2.68 7.42
CA GLN A 5 14.22 -3.01 7.01
C GLN A 5 14.18 -4.52 6.76
N ARG A 6 13.11 -5.18 7.19
CA ARG A 6 12.76 -6.53 6.73
C ARG A 6 11.43 -6.49 6.00
N VAL A 7 11.29 -7.33 4.98
CA VAL A 7 10.03 -7.47 4.24
C VAL A 7 9.52 -8.90 4.37
N HIS A 8 8.25 -9.03 4.71
CA HIS A 8 7.51 -10.27 4.60
C HIS A 8 6.49 -10.14 3.47
N LEU A 9 6.68 -10.88 2.38
CA LEU A 9 5.72 -10.92 1.29
C LEU A 9 4.48 -11.68 1.77
N ILE A 10 3.30 -11.11 1.57
CA ILE A 10 2.01 -11.73 1.90
C ILE A 10 1.44 -12.41 0.66
N ASP A 11 1.24 -11.66 -0.43
CA ASP A 11 0.74 -12.19 -1.69
C ASP A 11 1.31 -11.45 -2.89
N ILE A 12 1.29 -12.13 -4.04
CA ILE A 12 1.77 -11.60 -5.30
C ILE A 12 0.88 -12.10 -6.45
N TYR A 13 0.48 -11.17 -7.29
CA TYR A 13 -0.37 -11.37 -8.46
C TYR A 13 0.23 -10.62 -9.66
N PRO A 14 -0.21 -10.91 -10.90
CA PRO A 14 0.23 -10.16 -12.07
C PRO A 14 -0.01 -8.65 -12.00
N ASP A 15 -1.07 -8.23 -11.30
CA ASP A 15 -1.56 -6.84 -11.20
C ASP A 15 -1.41 -6.23 -9.79
N ALA A 16 -0.89 -6.99 -8.81
CA ALA A 16 -0.77 -6.55 -7.43
C ALA A 16 0.34 -7.27 -6.64
N HIS A 17 0.86 -6.62 -5.60
CA HIS A 17 1.64 -7.30 -4.57
C HIS A 17 1.36 -6.67 -3.20
N MET A 18 1.43 -7.51 -2.17
CA MET A 18 1.16 -7.16 -0.79
C MET A 18 2.26 -7.67 0.12
N TYR A 19 2.74 -6.83 1.02
CA TYR A 19 3.81 -7.19 1.93
C TYR A 19 3.74 -6.34 3.19
N ILE A 20 4.36 -6.85 4.26
CA ILE A 20 4.61 -6.07 5.47
C ILE A 20 6.09 -5.72 5.52
N SER A 21 6.40 -4.44 5.70
CA SER A 21 7.76 -4.01 6.04
C SER A 21 7.88 -3.67 7.50
N SER A 22 8.88 -4.25 8.17
CA SER A 22 9.26 -3.93 9.55
C SER A 22 10.56 -3.13 9.55
N THR A 23 10.47 -1.88 10.02
CA THR A 23 11.62 -1.00 10.18
C THR A 23 12.05 -1.01 11.64
N PHE A 24 13.29 -1.43 11.89
CA PHE A 24 13.84 -1.56 13.23
C PHE A 24 14.57 -0.27 13.63
N HIS A 25 14.14 0.31 14.75
CA HIS A 25 14.78 1.44 15.42
C HIS A 25 15.31 1.00 16.79
N ASP A 26 16.12 1.84 17.43
CA ASP A 26 16.67 1.55 18.76
C ASP A 26 15.52 1.44 19.79
N GLY A 27 15.12 0.20 20.07
CA GLY A 27 14.10 -0.14 21.08
C GLY A 27 12.66 -0.25 20.57
N TYR A 28 12.37 -0.05 19.28
CA TYR A 28 11.01 -0.23 18.74
C TYR A 28 10.99 -0.60 17.25
N VAL A 29 9.86 -1.15 16.79
CA VAL A 29 9.65 -1.61 15.40
C VAL A 29 8.42 -0.92 14.82
N ILE A 30 8.56 -0.34 13.63
CA ILE A 30 7.43 0.19 12.86
C ILE A 30 7.05 -0.85 11.81
N ASN A 31 5.82 -1.36 11.89
CA ASN A 31 5.26 -2.26 10.88
C ASN A 31 4.32 -1.49 9.94
N GLU A 32 4.53 -1.67 8.64
CA GLU A 32 3.73 -1.07 7.57
C GLU A 32 3.21 -2.15 6.61
N PHE A 33 1.88 -2.26 6.49
CA PHE A 33 1.25 -3.12 5.49
C PHE A 33 1.10 -2.37 4.17
N THR A 34 1.74 -2.84 3.11
CA THR A 34 1.67 -2.22 1.79
C THR A 34 0.80 -3.04 0.83
N ILE A 35 -0.11 -2.38 0.14
CA ILE A 35 -0.81 -2.93 -1.04
C ILE A 35 -0.44 -2.06 -2.24
N ALA A 36 0.21 -2.65 -3.22
CA ALA A 36 0.60 -1.99 -4.46
C ALA A 36 -0.10 -2.63 -5.65
N CYS A 37 -1.01 -1.89 -6.29
CA CYS A 37 -1.89 -2.39 -7.33
C CYS A 37 -2.47 -1.23 -8.16
N HIS A 38 -3.37 -1.54 -9.08
CA HIS A 38 -4.21 -0.52 -9.70
C HIS A 38 -5.33 -0.09 -8.75
N GLY A 39 -5.56 1.22 -8.67
CA GLY A 39 -6.74 1.78 -8.02
C GLY A 39 -7.74 2.23 -9.07
N LEU A 40 -9.02 1.86 -8.87
CA LEU A 40 -10.09 2.18 -9.79
C LEU A 40 -10.91 3.34 -9.23
N ALA A 41 -11.02 4.42 -10.01
CA ALA A 41 -11.86 5.55 -9.69
C ALA A 41 -13.34 5.26 -9.96
N VAL A 42 -14.21 6.01 -9.29
CA VAL A 42 -15.64 6.09 -9.62
C VAL A 42 -15.79 6.72 -11.01
N PHE A 43 -16.29 5.95 -11.98
CA PHE A 43 -17.06 6.46 -13.11
C PHE A 43 -18.50 5.96 -12.93
N ASP A 44 -19.48 6.86 -13.07
CA ASP A 44 -20.92 6.54 -13.11
C ASP A 44 -21.45 5.67 -11.94
N GLY A 45 -21.12 6.04 -10.70
CA GLY A 45 -21.73 5.42 -9.51
C GLY A 45 -21.19 4.03 -9.12
N ARG A 46 -20.09 3.57 -9.73
CA ARG A 46 -19.40 2.33 -9.31
C ARG A 46 -18.58 2.53 -8.03
N PRO A 47 -18.46 1.52 -7.16
CA PRO A 47 -17.69 1.62 -5.92
C PRO A 47 -16.20 1.79 -6.18
N GLU A 48 -15.56 2.65 -5.39
CA GLU A 48 -14.09 2.73 -5.32
C GLU A 48 -13.50 1.40 -4.86
N GLY A 49 -12.37 1.02 -5.45
CA GLY A 49 -11.73 -0.23 -5.12
C GLY A 49 -10.35 -0.39 -5.70
N LEU A 50 -9.72 -1.48 -5.30
CA LEU A 50 -8.42 -1.92 -5.78
C LEU A 50 -8.64 -3.05 -6.79
N ALA A 51 -7.98 -3.00 -7.95
CA ALA A 51 -7.97 -4.12 -8.88
C ALA A 51 -6.85 -5.07 -8.48
N ILE A 52 -7.22 -6.26 -8.01
CA ILE A 52 -6.29 -7.27 -7.48
C ILE A 52 -6.71 -8.63 -8.02
N ASN A 53 -5.80 -9.32 -8.69
CA ASN A 53 -6.00 -10.61 -9.32
C ASN A 53 -7.23 -10.62 -10.26
N GLY A 54 -7.41 -9.54 -11.02
CA GLY A 54 -8.57 -9.37 -11.90
C GLY A 54 -9.92 -9.17 -11.20
N GLN A 55 -9.92 -8.94 -9.88
CA GLN A 55 -11.12 -8.69 -9.08
C GLN A 55 -11.14 -7.28 -8.51
N LEU A 56 -12.34 -6.77 -8.22
CA LEU A 56 -12.52 -5.52 -7.51
C LEU A 56 -12.58 -5.76 -6.00
N TRP A 57 -11.58 -5.24 -5.29
CA TRP A 57 -11.54 -5.27 -3.84
C TRP A 57 -12.09 -3.95 -3.29
N THR A 58 -13.27 -4.00 -2.68
CA THR A 58 -13.89 -2.88 -1.97
C THR A 58 -13.19 -2.64 -0.63
N TYR A 59 -13.49 -1.52 0.05
CA TYR A 59 -12.88 -1.22 1.35
C TYR A 59 -13.14 -2.31 2.41
N ASP A 60 -14.29 -3.00 2.37
CA ASP A 60 -14.60 -4.09 3.30
C ASP A 60 -13.68 -5.30 3.07
N ILE A 61 -13.43 -5.64 1.81
CA ILE A 61 -12.52 -6.73 1.41
C ILE A 61 -11.09 -6.37 1.80
N VAL A 62 -10.64 -5.17 1.45
CA VAL A 62 -9.30 -4.67 1.79
C VAL A 62 -9.08 -4.70 3.31
N THR A 63 -10.05 -4.22 4.09
CA THR A 63 -9.93 -4.20 5.55
C THR A 63 -9.86 -5.61 6.12
N SER A 64 -10.77 -6.49 5.69
CA SER A 64 -10.82 -7.87 6.18
C SER A 64 -9.52 -8.61 5.86
N TYR A 65 -8.98 -8.40 4.66
CA TYR A 65 -7.71 -8.98 4.22
C TYR A 65 -6.51 -8.47 5.02
N ILE A 66 -6.43 -7.15 5.31
CA ILE A 66 -5.35 -6.63 6.15
C ILE A 66 -5.45 -7.23 7.55
N GLN A 67 -6.64 -7.19 8.18
CA GLN A 67 -6.84 -7.70 9.53
C GLN A 67 -6.54 -9.21 9.66
N SER A 68 -6.83 -10.01 8.63
CA SER A 68 -6.51 -11.45 8.65
C SER A 68 -5.01 -11.72 8.60
N ASN A 69 -4.23 -10.84 7.98
CA ASN A 69 -2.78 -11.01 7.81
C ASN A 69 -1.96 -10.34 8.92
N THR A 70 -2.57 -9.55 9.80
CA THR A 70 -1.86 -8.76 10.84
C THR A 70 -2.33 -9.06 12.25
N THR A 71 -2.85 -10.26 12.49
CA THR A 71 -3.30 -10.70 13.82
C THR A 71 -2.17 -10.75 14.85
N VAL A 72 -0.93 -10.97 14.41
CA VAL A 72 0.27 -11.06 15.26
C VAL A 72 1.18 -9.83 15.18
N GLU A 73 0.87 -8.87 14.30
CA GLU A 73 1.67 -7.68 14.07
C GLU A 73 0.86 -6.42 14.34
N THR A 74 1.31 -5.62 15.31
CA THR A 74 0.71 -4.30 15.52
C THR A 74 1.12 -3.38 14.36
N LEU A 75 0.15 -3.06 13.50
CA LEU A 75 0.35 -2.15 12.38
C LEU A 75 0.40 -0.70 12.85
N HIS A 76 1.48 -0.03 12.48
CA HIS A 76 1.63 1.40 12.66
C HIS A 76 1.09 2.14 11.44
N ARG A 77 1.29 1.55 10.27
CA ARG A 77 0.91 2.13 8.98
C ARG A 77 0.28 1.10 8.05
N ILE A 78 -0.60 1.57 7.19
CA ILE A 78 -1.10 0.90 6.00
C ILE A 78 -0.81 1.83 4.83
N HIS A 79 -0.22 1.32 3.77
CA HIS A 79 0.13 2.07 2.59
C HIS A 79 -0.58 1.51 1.37
N LEU A 80 -1.56 2.27 0.86
CA LEU A 80 -2.31 1.92 -0.34
C LEU A 80 -1.69 2.62 -1.55
N LEU A 81 -0.67 1.98 -2.13
CA LEU A 81 0.02 2.39 -3.35
C LEU A 81 -0.86 2.11 -4.58
N ALA A 82 -1.92 2.88 -4.72
CA ALA A 82 -2.91 2.73 -5.77
C ALA A 82 -3.47 4.09 -6.19
N CYS A 83 -3.75 4.26 -7.48
CA CYS A 83 -4.35 5.48 -8.02
C CYS A 83 -5.70 5.77 -7.34
N ASN A 84 -6.00 7.03 -7.06
CA ASN A 84 -7.29 7.49 -6.54
C ASN A 84 -7.69 6.89 -5.17
N SER A 85 -6.78 6.21 -4.46
CA SER A 85 -7.09 5.58 -3.17
C SER A 85 -7.47 6.57 -2.07
N ALA A 86 -7.13 7.85 -2.24
CA ALA A 86 -7.51 8.96 -1.37
C ALA A 86 -8.38 10.04 -2.06
N ASN A 87 -8.96 9.76 -3.24
CA ASN A 87 -9.88 10.71 -3.87
C ASN A 87 -11.11 10.95 -2.98
N TYR A 88 -11.67 12.16 -3.03
CA TYR A 88 -12.84 12.54 -2.23
C TYR A 88 -12.59 12.56 -0.71
N ASP A 89 -11.33 12.69 -0.30
CA ASP A 89 -10.89 12.95 1.07
C ASP A 89 -11.50 11.96 2.08
N ILE A 90 -12.42 12.41 2.94
CA ILE A 90 -13.04 11.58 4.01
C ILE A 90 -13.93 10.45 3.49
N ALA A 91 -14.38 10.50 2.23
CA ALA A 91 -15.19 9.46 1.62
C ALA A 91 -14.35 8.41 0.86
N SER A 92 -13.03 8.64 0.78
CA SER A 92 -12.11 7.78 0.04
C SER A 92 -12.02 6.36 0.59
N LEU A 93 -11.57 5.44 -0.26
CA LEU A 93 -11.21 4.08 0.16
C LEU A 93 -10.22 4.09 1.35
N ALA A 94 -9.17 4.91 1.30
CA ALA A 94 -8.18 5.02 2.38
C ALA A 94 -8.79 5.53 3.69
N ALA A 95 -9.67 6.54 3.64
CA ALA A 95 -10.38 7.04 4.81
C ALA A 95 -11.30 5.97 5.43
N LYS A 96 -12.04 5.22 4.60
CA LYS A 96 -12.90 4.12 5.06
C LYS A 96 -12.11 2.98 5.72
N VAL A 97 -10.97 2.60 5.13
CA VAL A 97 -10.05 1.62 5.74
C VAL A 97 -9.52 2.16 7.09
N SER A 98 -9.13 3.44 7.15
CA SER A 98 -8.66 4.10 8.38
C SER A 98 -9.72 4.15 9.49
N ALA A 99 -10.98 4.33 9.14
CA ALA A 99 -12.08 4.32 10.09
C ALA A 99 -12.31 2.93 10.71
N ARG A 100 -12.02 1.87 9.94
CA ARG A 100 -12.24 0.48 10.34
C ARG A 100 -11.04 -0.14 11.06
N ILE A 101 -9.82 0.14 10.60
CA ILE A 101 -8.56 -0.28 11.24
C ILE A 101 -8.03 0.89 12.08
N ARG A 102 -8.58 1.03 13.29
CA ARG A 102 -8.30 2.16 14.19
C ARG A 102 -6.88 2.12 14.75
N ASN A 103 -6.37 3.28 15.15
CA ASN A 103 -5.03 3.51 15.71
C ASN A 103 -3.86 3.18 14.75
N THR A 104 -4.13 3.01 13.47
CA THR A 104 -3.14 2.81 12.41
C THR A 104 -3.25 3.96 11.41
N GLU A 105 -2.12 4.51 10.97
CA GLU A 105 -2.12 5.50 9.89
C GLU A 105 -2.44 4.79 8.57
N VAL A 106 -3.32 5.34 7.75
CA VAL A 106 -3.59 4.83 6.39
C VAL A 106 -3.20 5.90 5.39
N LYS A 107 -2.22 5.58 4.56
CA LYS A 107 -1.71 6.45 3.50
C LYS A 107 -2.31 6.06 2.16
N GLY A 108 -2.93 7.02 1.48
CA GLY A 108 -3.47 6.86 0.12
C GLY A 108 -3.09 8.05 -0.77
N TYR A 109 -3.54 8.01 -2.02
CA TYR A 109 -3.14 8.97 -3.04
C TYR A 109 -4.31 9.51 -3.84
N ILE A 110 -4.25 10.81 -4.14
CA ILE A 110 -5.17 11.46 -5.08
C ILE A 110 -4.62 11.32 -6.49
N GLY A 111 -5.47 10.98 -7.46
CA GLY A 111 -5.09 10.87 -8.88
C GLY A 111 -4.24 9.64 -9.21
N SER A 112 -3.51 9.69 -10.33
CA SER A 112 -2.65 8.60 -10.82
C SER A 112 -1.28 8.52 -10.12
N VAL A 113 -0.99 7.41 -9.47
CA VAL A 113 0.31 7.17 -8.82
C VAL A 113 1.23 6.37 -9.72
N TYR A 114 2.50 6.75 -9.77
CA TYR A 114 3.56 5.92 -10.32
C TYR A 114 4.51 5.47 -9.19
N ILE A 115 4.87 4.20 -9.20
CA ILE A 115 5.81 3.58 -8.27
C ILE A 115 7.02 3.09 -9.05
N ASN A 116 8.21 3.18 -8.44
CA ASN A 116 9.47 2.81 -9.08
C ASN A 116 9.61 1.32 -9.36
N PHE A 117 8.81 0.52 -8.66
CA PHE A 117 8.70 -0.91 -8.85
C PHE A 117 7.25 -1.25 -9.16
N ARG A 118 6.92 -1.40 -10.45
CA ARG A 118 5.54 -1.70 -10.82
C ARG A 118 5.21 -3.11 -10.37
N HIS A 119 3.94 -3.35 -10.03
CA HIS A 119 3.48 -4.69 -9.66
C HIS A 119 3.84 -5.75 -10.73
N ASN A 120 3.80 -5.39 -12.01
CA ASN A 120 4.23 -6.30 -13.08
C ASN A 120 5.73 -6.59 -13.03
N ASP A 121 6.58 -5.61 -12.73
CA ASP A 121 8.03 -5.81 -12.64
C ASP A 121 8.36 -6.75 -11.46
N ILE A 122 7.66 -6.59 -10.33
CA ILE A 122 7.76 -7.48 -9.17
C ILE A 122 7.29 -8.90 -9.51
N TYR A 123 6.17 -9.02 -10.23
CA TYR A 123 5.65 -10.32 -10.66
C TYR A 123 6.59 -11.03 -11.65
N GLN A 124 7.13 -10.31 -12.64
CA GLN A 124 8.13 -10.88 -13.56
C GLN A 124 9.41 -11.28 -12.81
N TYR A 125 9.86 -10.47 -11.85
CA TYR A 125 11.00 -10.83 -11.01
C TYR A 125 10.74 -12.12 -10.21
N TYR A 126 9.55 -12.27 -9.65
CA TYR A 126 9.14 -13.50 -8.96
C TYR A 126 9.18 -14.72 -9.89
N LEU A 127 8.61 -14.62 -11.09
CA LEU A 127 8.63 -15.71 -12.07
C LEU A 127 10.05 -16.07 -12.51
N ASN A 128 10.87 -15.07 -12.83
CA ASN A 128 12.26 -15.25 -13.28
C ASN A 128 13.17 -15.87 -12.21
N ASN A 129 12.80 -15.74 -10.92
CA ASN A 129 13.50 -16.36 -9.80
C ASN A 129 12.86 -17.70 -9.37
N GLY A 130 12.13 -18.37 -10.27
CA GLY A 130 11.54 -19.69 -10.01
C GLY A 130 10.44 -19.65 -8.95
N SER A 131 9.67 -18.55 -8.89
CA SER A 131 8.65 -18.33 -7.86
C SER A 131 9.21 -18.30 -6.43
N ASN A 132 10.45 -17.84 -6.26
CA ASN A 132 11.08 -17.71 -4.95
C ASN A 132 10.69 -16.40 -4.26
N ARG A 133 9.86 -16.51 -3.21
CA ARG A 133 9.39 -15.39 -2.39
C ARG A 133 10.53 -14.64 -1.69
N VAL A 134 11.55 -15.35 -1.21
CA VAL A 134 12.69 -14.76 -0.48
C VAL A 134 13.50 -13.82 -1.37
N SER A 135 13.62 -14.14 -2.66
CA SER A 135 14.28 -13.24 -3.61
C SER A 135 13.50 -11.93 -3.74
N VAL A 136 12.16 -12.00 -3.83
CA VAL A 136 11.29 -10.82 -3.91
C VAL A 136 11.38 -9.98 -2.64
N GLU A 137 11.33 -10.60 -1.47
CA GLU A 137 11.48 -9.91 -0.18
C GLU A 137 12.79 -9.13 -0.11
N ARG A 138 13.93 -9.75 -0.45
CA ARG A 138 15.24 -9.07 -0.51
C ARG A 138 15.28 -7.93 -1.51
N TYR A 139 14.62 -8.08 -2.66
CA TYR A 139 14.52 -7.01 -3.65
C TYR A 139 13.70 -5.82 -3.11
N LEU A 140 12.56 -6.10 -2.48
CA LEU A 140 11.70 -5.10 -1.83
C LEU A 140 12.41 -4.39 -0.67
N GLU A 141 13.25 -5.09 0.10
CA GLU A 141 14.10 -4.51 1.14
C GLU A 141 15.09 -3.48 0.58
N GLN A 142 15.68 -3.74 -0.59
CA GLN A 142 16.66 -2.85 -1.21
C GLN A 142 16.03 -1.58 -1.79
N ILE A 143 14.85 -1.71 -2.42
CA ILE A 143 14.17 -0.59 -3.09
C ILE A 143 13.21 0.18 -2.18
N GLY A 144 12.92 -0.37 -0.99
CA GLY A 144 11.95 0.14 -0.03
C GLY A 144 12.22 1.56 0.48
N ASN A 145 13.38 2.15 0.23
CA ASN A 145 13.71 3.52 0.64
C ASN A 145 13.27 4.60 -0.38
N SER A 146 12.94 4.23 -1.63
CA SER A 146 12.63 5.18 -2.71
C SER A 146 11.37 4.76 -3.47
N ARG A 147 10.25 4.61 -2.76
CA ARG A 147 9.09 3.85 -3.26
C ARG A 147 8.22 4.55 -4.30
N VAL A 148 8.23 5.88 -4.37
CA VAL A 148 7.26 6.64 -5.19
C VAL A 148 7.94 7.75 -5.97
N HIS A 149 7.69 7.79 -7.28
CA HIS A 149 8.02 8.92 -8.17
C HIS A 149 6.77 9.30 -8.94
N THR A 150 6.47 10.60 -9.01
CA THR A 150 5.32 11.10 -9.77
C THR A 150 5.80 11.64 -11.12
N ASN A 151 5.10 11.30 -12.20
CA ASN A 151 5.37 11.86 -13.53
C ASN A 151 4.76 13.27 -13.62
N ASN A 152 5.47 14.30 -13.14
CA ASN A 152 5.31 15.71 -13.56
C ASN A 152 3.87 16.25 -13.72
N VAL A 153 2.95 15.98 -12.78
CA VAL A 153 1.64 16.69 -12.72
C VAL A 153 1.63 17.56 -11.46
N PRO A 154 1.18 18.84 -11.50
CA PRO A 154 1.49 19.82 -10.45
C PRO A 154 0.85 19.59 -9.07
N ASN A 155 -0.01 18.58 -8.89
CA ASN A 155 -0.89 18.49 -7.71
C ASN A 155 -1.00 17.06 -7.14
N TYR A 156 0.07 16.26 -7.20
CA TYR A 156 0.09 15.00 -6.47
C TYR A 156 0.44 15.22 -5.00
N TYR A 157 -0.52 14.97 -4.12
CA TYR A 157 -0.27 14.79 -2.70
C TYR A 157 -0.88 13.48 -2.24
N CYS A 158 -0.20 12.85 -1.29
CA CYS A 158 -0.75 11.72 -0.57
C CYS A 158 -1.43 12.23 0.69
N ILE A 159 -2.49 11.54 1.09
CA ILE A 159 -3.22 11.86 2.31
C ILE A 159 -2.95 10.77 3.31
N VAL A 160 -2.66 11.16 4.54
CA VAL A 160 -2.61 10.26 5.68
C VAL A 160 -3.86 10.44 6.52
N PHE A 161 -4.58 9.35 6.72
CA PHE A 161 -5.77 9.27 7.53
C PHE A 161 -5.50 8.49 8.81
N LYS A 162 -6.11 8.91 9.93
CA LYS A 162 -6.15 8.14 11.16
C LYS A 162 -7.56 8.15 11.73
N ASN A 163 -8.06 6.96 12.05
CA ASN A 163 -9.43 6.79 12.54
C ASN A 163 -10.50 7.40 11.61
N GLY A 164 -10.25 7.41 10.30
CA GLY A 164 -11.16 7.97 9.29
C GLY A 164 -11.08 9.50 9.10
N ILE A 165 -10.16 10.17 9.79
CA ILE A 165 -9.96 11.62 9.71
C ILE A 165 -8.66 11.90 8.97
N MET A 166 -8.66 12.87 8.05
CA MET A 166 -7.43 13.38 7.44
C MET A 166 -6.56 14.03 8.52
N GLU A 167 -5.35 13.49 8.75
CA GLU A 167 -4.39 14.09 9.68
C GLU A 167 -3.43 15.04 8.97
N ARG A 168 -2.96 14.66 7.78
CA ARG A 168 -2.01 15.45 7.00
C ARG A 168 -2.03 15.11 5.51
N GLN A 169 -1.48 16.03 4.73
CA GLN A 169 -1.18 15.85 3.32
C GLN A 169 0.34 15.91 3.17
N ASP A 170 0.97 14.88 2.59
CA ASP A 170 2.38 14.97 2.20
C ASP A 170 2.48 15.26 0.71
N TYR A 171 3.24 16.30 0.36
CA TYR A 171 3.66 16.57 -1.01
C TYR A 171 4.90 15.72 -1.31
N LEU A 172 4.87 15.00 -2.44
CA LEU A 172 6.00 14.20 -2.93
C LEU A 172 6.93 15.04 -3.80
#